data_AF-A0A2T4X9E2-F1
#
_entry.id   AF-A0A2T4X9E2-F1
#
_cell.length_a   1.000
_cell.length_b   1.000
_cell.length_c   1.000
_cell.angle_alpha   90.00
_cell.angle_beta   90.00
_cell.angle_gamma   90.00
#
_symmetry.space_group_name_H-M   'P 1'
#
loop_
_entity.id
_entity.type
_entity.pdbx_description
1 polymer ?
#
loop_
_entity_poly.entity_id
_entity_poly.type
_entity_poly.pdbx_seq_one_letter_code
_entity_poly.pdbx_strand_id
1 'polypeptide(L)'
;MKKPQEIVSILPGDLSSVALHRLMLSAIAPRPIAFASTIDRNGRINLSPFSYFNVFSTRPPVCIFSPSRRVKDNSEKHTLENVREVPEVCISVVSRAMTEQMSLASSDFPKGVNEFEKVGFTPRSSELIRPPGVMESPVCFECRVDEVKALGTEGGAGNLIFCTVLQIHVQKSFMRDDGTLDPVKLDLVGRMGEDWYCQTGSTSMFRVPKPGMVTGIGVDGLPEAIRFSEWLTGNELGKLGHLTRLPDATALQARRESKQFQKIWNRVDGNRQQAREEIHKLAKTLIGKGQLIDAIEIMMVSE
;
A
#
# COMPACT_ATOMS: atom_id res chain seq x y z
N MET A 1 16.98 -22.73 16.03
CA MET A 1 16.39 -21.45 16.52
C MET A 1 16.78 -20.32 15.58
N LYS A 2 15.85 -19.42 15.19
CA LYS A 2 16.21 -18.22 14.41
C LYS A 2 17.19 -17.37 15.23
N LYS A 3 18.29 -16.91 14.62
CA LYS A 3 19.21 -15.98 15.29
C LYS A 3 18.41 -14.76 15.76
N PRO A 4 18.56 -14.32 17.03
CA PRO A 4 17.88 -13.12 17.49
C PRO A 4 18.30 -11.96 16.58
N GLN A 5 17.30 -11.27 16.03
CA GLN A 5 17.55 -10.04 15.28
C GLN A 5 17.96 -8.96 16.28
N GLU A 6 18.99 -8.19 15.95
CA GLU A 6 19.35 -7.00 16.72
C GLU A 6 18.28 -5.93 16.49
N ILE A 7 17.66 -5.44 17.57
CA ILE A 7 16.58 -4.46 17.53
C ILE A 7 17.06 -3.18 18.17
N VAL A 8 16.94 -2.06 17.45
CA VAL A 8 17.19 -0.72 17.97
C VAL A 8 15.87 -0.08 18.37
N SER A 9 15.81 0.47 19.60
CA SER A 9 14.65 1.21 20.11
C SER A 9 14.99 2.70 20.16
N ILE A 10 14.14 3.56 19.58
CA ILE A 10 14.35 5.01 19.47
C ILE A 10 13.09 5.72 19.93
N LEU A 11 13.20 6.66 20.87
CA LEU A 11 12.08 7.53 21.22
C LEU A 11 12.02 8.71 20.23
N PRO A 12 10.83 9.12 19.75
CA PRO A 12 10.72 10.26 18.84
C PRO A 12 11.32 11.56 19.39
N GLY A 13 11.23 11.77 20.71
CA GLY A 13 11.77 12.94 21.39
C GLY A 13 13.30 13.02 21.40
N ASP A 14 13.99 11.91 21.12
CA ASP A 14 15.46 11.86 21.05
C ASP A 14 16.00 12.26 19.66
N LEU A 15 15.09 12.49 18.69
CA LEU A 15 15.45 12.87 17.32
C LEU A 15 15.10 14.34 17.04
N SER A 16 15.91 14.98 16.19
CA SER A 16 15.51 16.25 15.59
C SER A 16 14.30 16.06 14.67
N SER A 17 13.51 17.11 14.45
CA SER A 17 12.34 17.05 13.57
C SER A 17 12.67 16.56 12.16
N VAL A 18 13.84 16.93 11.63
CA VAL A 18 14.33 16.50 10.31
C VAL A 18 14.66 15.00 10.30
N ALA A 19 15.35 14.51 11.34
CA ALA A 19 15.70 13.09 11.45
C ALA A 19 14.45 12.22 11.65
N LEU A 20 13.52 12.66 12.51
CA LEU A 20 12.24 11.97 12.73
C LEU A 20 11.41 11.94 11.44
N HIS A 21 11.31 13.06 10.74
CA HIS A 21 10.61 13.13 9.46
C HIS A 21 11.21 12.14 8.44
N ARG A 22 12.53 12.11 8.27
CA ARG A 22 13.20 11.17 7.37
C ARG A 22 12.95 9.72 7.77
N LEU A 23 13.08 9.39 9.05
CA LEU A 23 12.84 8.03 9.56
C LEU A 23 11.41 7.57 9.28
N MET A 24 10.42 8.39 9.64
CA MET A 24 9.01 8.07 9.45
C MET A 24 8.65 7.92 7.96
N LEU A 25 9.11 8.82 7.09
CA LEU A 25 8.77 8.76 5.67
C LEU A 25 9.50 7.66 4.91
N SER A 26 10.65 7.19 5.39
CA SER A 26 11.29 6.00 4.86
C SER A 26 10.60 4.72 5.31
N ALA A 27 10.08 4.68 6.55
CA ALA A 27 9.41 3.51 7.11
C ALA A 27 7.95 3.37 6.67
N ILE A 28 7.21 4.47 6.52
CA ILE A 28 5.81 4.50 6.09
C ILE A 28 5.78 4.75 4.59
N ALA A 29 5.97 3.68 3.81
CA ALA A 29 6.04 3.72 2.35
C ALA A 29 5.59 2.38 1.74
N PRO A 30 5.10 2.36 0.48
CA PRO A 30 4.81 3.52 -0.35
C PRO A 30 3.57 4.28 0.11
N ARG A 31 3.60 5.61 -0.02
CA ARG A 31 2.45 6.47 0.28
C ARG A 31 1.75 6.90 -1.00
N PRO A 32 0.41 6.80 -1.09
CA PRO A 32 -0.31 7.35 -2.23
C PRO A 32 -0.20 8.88 -2.23
N ILE A 33 -0.41 9.50 -3.39
CA ILE A 33 -0.25 10.94 -3.58
C ILE A 33 -1.62 11.53 -3.92
N ALA A 34 -2.10 12.47 -3.12
CA ALA A 34 -3.17 13.36 -3.49
C ALA A 34 -2.60 14.50 -4.32
N PHE A 35 -2.89 14.53 -5.62
CA PHE A 35 -2.55 15.67 -6.46
C PHE A 35 -3.72 16.65 -6.45
N ALA A 36 -3.67 17.59 -5.51
CA ALA A 36 -4.81 18.40 -5.10
C ALA A 36 -4.84 19.73 -5.85
N SER A 37 -5.94 19.95 -6.58
CA SER A 37 -6.31 21.25 -7.14
C SER A 37 -7.29 21.96 -6.23
N THR A 38 -7.01 23.24 -5.96
CA THR A 38 -7.84 24.14 -5.14
C THR A 38 -7.89 25.52 -5.79
N ILE A 39 -8.79 26.38 -5.32
CA ILE A 39 -8.85 27.79 -5.76
C ILE A 39 -8.90 28.74 -4.58
N ASP A 40 -8.39 29.96 -4.74
CA ASP A 40 -8.64 31.06 -3.79
C ASP A 40 -10.04 31.66 -3.98
N ARG A 41 -10.45 32.59 -3.11
CA ARG A 41 -11.75 33.29 -3.24
C ARG A 41 -11.97 34.02 -4.57
N ASN A 42 -10.89 34.36 -5.28
CA ASN A 42 -10.92 35.07 -6.56
C ASN A 42 -10.91 34.11 -7.76
N GLY A 43 -10.92 32.78 -7.51
CA GLY A 43 -10.87 31.76 -8.56
C GLY A 43 -9.47 31.46 -9.08
N ARG A 44 -8.40 31.94 -8.42
CA ARG A 44 -7.02 31.61 -8.83
C ARG A 44 -6.71 30.17 -8.44
N ILE A 45 -6.28 29.39 -9.42
CA ILE A 45 -6.01 27.95 -9.28
C ILE A 45 -4.66 27.73 -8.60
N ASN A 46 -4.63 26.74 -7.71
CA ASN A 46 -3.41 26.15 -7.15
C ASN A 46 -3.41 24.64 -7.39
N LEU A 47 -2.27 24.04 -7.75
CA LEU A 47 -2.12 22.59 -7.90
C LEU A 47 -0.86 22.10 -7.17
N SER A 48 -1.00 21.15 -6.23
CA SER A 48 0.13 20.65 -5.44
C SER A 48 -0.01 19.18 -5.02
N PRO A 49 1.09 18.41 -4.94
CA PRO A 49 1.05 17.02 -4.49
C PRO A 49 1.24 16.85 -2.97
N PHE A 50 0.50 15.90 -2.38
CA PHE A 50 0.57 15.57 -0.95
C PHE A 50 0.64 14.05 -0.75
N SER A 51 1.71 13.56 -0.11
CA SER A 51 1.87 12.13 0.18
C SER A 51 1.32 11.69 1.53
N TYR A 52 0.81 12.62 2.35
CA TYR A 52 0.10 12.28 3.58
C TYR A 52 -1.38 12.13 3.23
N PHE A 53 -1.71 11.08 2.48
CA PHE A 53 -3.03 10.87 1.87
C PHE A 53 -3.50 9.43 2.06
N ASN A 54 -4.80 9.23 2.29
CA ASN A 54 -5.44 7.91 2.19
C ASN A 54 -6.98 8.00 2.08
N VAL A 55 -7.63 6.87 1.82
CA VAL A 55 -9.08 6.68 1.99
C VAL A 55 -9.35 6.29 3.45
N PHE A 56 -10.38 6.90 4.06
CA PHE A 56 -10.73 6.69 5.46
C PHE A 56 -12.15 6.16 5.66
N SER A 57 -13.04 6.30 4.68
CA SER A 57 -14.36 5.69 4.71
C SER A 57 -14.93 5.55 3.30
N THR A 58 -15.82 4.57 3.10
CA THR A 58 -16.61 4.40 1.86
C THR A 58 -18.09 4.72 2.07
N ARG A 59 -18.54 4.89 3.32
CA ARG A 59 -19.91 5.28 3.68
C ARG A 59 -19.90 6.12 4.97
N PRO A 60 -19.86 7.46 4.89
CA PRO A 60 -19.74 8.27 3.67
C PRO A 60 -18.38 8.10 2.98
N PRO A 61 -18.26 8.35 1.66
CA PRO A 61 -17.00 8.23 0.94
C PRO A 61 -16.05 9.38 1.31
N VAL A 62 -15.07 9.12 2.18
CA VAL A 62 -14.17 10.13 2.73
C VAL A 62 -12.72 9.75 2.47
N CYS A 63 -11.97 10.71 1.97
CA CYS A 63 -10.50 10.66 1.93
C CYS A 63 -9.93 11.85 2.71
N ILE A 64 -8.68 11.71 3.16
CA ILE A 64 -8.00 12.76 3.94
C ILE A 64 -6.61 12.94 3.37
N PHE A 65 -6.22 14.20 3.13
CA PHE A 65 -4.82 14.56 2.91
C PHE A 65 -4.36 15.62 3.91
N SER A 66 -3.05 15.70 4.15
CA SER A 66 -2.48 16.55 5.20
C SER A 66 -1.31 17.42 4.71
N PRO A 67 -1.57 18.69 4.29
CA PRO A 67 -0.51 19.66 4.10
C PRO A 67 0.15 19.99 5.45
N SER A 68 1.48 19.85 5.50
CA SER A 68 2.28 20.35 6.63
C SER A 68 2.53 21.85 6.52
N ARG A 69 2.63 22.52 7.67
CA ARG A 69 3.19 23.87 7.78
C ARG A 69 4.65 23.85 7.32
N ARG A 70 5.12 24.90 6.64
CA ARG A 70 6.51 24.97 6.18
C ARG A 70 7.44 24.94 7.40
N VAL A 71 8.48 24.11 7.36
CA VAL A 71 9.45 24.00 8.47
C VAL A 71 10.28 25.28 8.62
N LYS A 72 10.56 25.97 7.51
CA LYS A 72 11.45 27.14 7.48
C LYS A 72 10.92 28.35 8.25
N ASP A 73 9.64 28.66 8.10
CA ASP A 73 9.02 29.90 8.59
C ASP A 73 7.65 29.70 9.23
N ASN A 74 7.23 28.44 9.42
CA ASN A 74 5.93 28.07 9.96
C ASN A 74 4.72 28.61 9.17
N SER A 75 4.93 29.02 7.90
CA SER A 75 3.84 29.47 7.03
C SER A 75 2.98 28.31 6.54
N GLU A 76 1.78 28.63 6.08
CA GLU A 76 0.85 27.67 5.51
C GLU A 76 1.04 27.53 4.00
N LYS A 77 0.69 26.35 3.47
CA LYS A 77 0.67 26.12 2.02
C LYS A 77 -0.59 26.75 1.41
N HIS A 78 -0.49 27.23 0.18
CA HIS A 78 -1.63 27.85 -0.52
C HIS A 78 -2.86 26.94 -0.56
N THR A 79 -2.70 25.63 -0.74
CA THR A 79 -3.80 24.66 -0.67
C THR A 79 -4.58 24.73 0.65
N LEU A 80 -3.88 24.89 1.79
CA LEU A 80 -4.51 24.98 3.11
C LEU A 80 -5.27 26.29 3.29
N GLU A 81 -4.72 27.40 2.78
CA GLU A 81 -5.40 28.69 2.75
C GLU A 81 -6.66 28.62 1.88
N ASN A 82 -6.52 28.05 0.67
CA ASN A 82 -7.59 27.93 -0.32
C ASN A 82 -8.77 27.11 0.22
N VAL A 83 -8.55 25.93 0.82
CA VAL A 83 -9.67 25.10 1.32
C VAL A 83 -10.44 25.74 2.48
N ARG A 84 -9.85 26.73 3.17
CA ARG A 84 -10.54 27.50 4.21
C ARG A 84 -11.40 28.62 3.63
N GLU A 85 -10.98 29.21 2.50
CA GLU A 85 -11.77 30.23 1.79
C GLU A 85 -12.85 29.58 0.90
N VAL A 86 -12.50 28.49 0.23
CA VAL A 86 -13.30 27.73 -0.73
C VAL A 86 -13.22 26.25 -0.33
N PRO A 87 -14.21 25.71 0.40
CA PRO A 87 -14.17 24.35 0.97
C PRO A 87 -14.41 23.25 -0.08
N GLU A 88 -13.60 23.24 -1.13
CA GLU A 88 -13.68 22.37 -2.29
C GLU A 88 -12.26 21.98 -2.72
N VAL A 89 -12.10 20.75 -3.19
CA VAL A 89 -10.81 20.24 -3.72
C VAL A 89 -11.07 19.17 -4.77
N CYS A 90 -10.34 19.23 -5.89
CA CYS A 90 -10.28 18.12 -6.84
C CYS A 90 -8.98 17.34 -6.59
N ILE A 91 -9.09 16.06 -6.22
CA ILE A 91 -7.93 15.20 -5.97
C ILE A 91 -7.72 14.28 -7.18
N SER A 92 -6.57 14.41 -7.84
CA SER A 92 -6.18 13.56 -8.96
C SER A 92 -5.19 12.48 -8.49
N VAL A 93 -5.30 11.25 -9.00
CA VAL A 93 -4.27 10.21 -8.80
C VAL A 93 -3.10 10.42 -9.74
N VAL A 94 -1.92 9.93 -9.37
CA VAL A 94 -0.69 10.12 -10.15
C VAL A 94 -0.25 8.80 -10.76
N SER A 95 -0.24 8.73 -12.08
CA SER A 95 0.36 7.62 -12.83
C SER A 95 1.85 7.85 -13.10
N ARG A 96 2.57 6.79 -13.48
CA ARG A 96 4.00 6.90 -13.82
C ARG A 96 4.28 7.90 -14.93
N ALA A 97 3.38 8.02 -15.90
CA ALA A 97 3.53 8.91 -17.06
C ALA A 97 3.57 10.40 -16.68
N MET A 98 2.99 10.78 -15.53
CA MET A 98 2.86 12.17 -15.10
C MET A 98 3.72 12.52 -13.87
N THR A 99 4.58 11.61 -13.41
CA THR A 99 5.36 11.77 -12.16
C THR A 99 6.26 12.99 -12.17
N GLU A 100 7.00 13.25 -13.26
CA GLU A 100 7.95 14.38 -13.31
C GLU A 100 7.23 15.74 -13.31
N GLN A 101 6.14 15.85 -14.07
CA GLN A 101 5.29 17.05 -14.08
C GLN A 101 4.66 17.30 -12.70
N MET A 102 4.16 16.23 -12.06
CA MET A 102 3.63 16.30 -10.70
C MET A 102 4.72 16.69 -9.69
N SER A 103 5.94 16.16 -9.84
CA SER A 103 7.08 16.51 -8.99
C SER A 103 7.43 17.99 -9.11
N LEU A 104 7.45 18.54 -10.32
CA LEU A 104 7.67 19.96 -10.57
C LEU A 104 6.62 20.84 -9.89
N ALA A 105 5.36 20.38 -9.79
CA ALA A 105 4.29 21.11 -9.10
C ALA A 105 4.47 21.19 -7.58
N SER A 106 5.45 20.47 -7.01
CA SER A 106 5.83 20.60 -5.59
C SER A 106 6.77 21.78 -5.29
N SER A 107 7.24 22.48 -6.31
CA SER A 107 8.08 23.68 -6.16
C SER A 107 7.35 24.81 -5.45
N ASP A 108 8.07 25.64 -4.68
CA ASP A 108 7.53 26.82 -4.00
C ASP A 108 7.31 27.98 -4.98
N PHE A 109 6.36 27.84 -5.91
CA PHE A 109 5.92 28.93 -6.76
C PHE A 109 5.25 30.04 -5.92
N PRO A 110 5.41 31.33 -6.28
CA PRO A 110 4.74 32.42 -5.57
C PRO A 110 3.20 32.33 -5.61
N LYS A 111 2.55 32.91 -4.60
CA LYS A 111 1.07 32.98 -4.53
C LYS A 111 0.49 33.63 -5.79
N GLY A 112 -0.57 33.01 -6.32
CA GLY A 112 -1.28 33.48 -7.51
C GLY A 112 -0.72 32.98 -8.85
N VAL A 113 0.39 32.24 -8.84
CA VAL A 113 0.87 31.49 -10.02
C VAL A 113 -0.01 30.27 -10.21
N ASN A 114 -0.46 30.03 -11.45
CA ASN A 114 -1.21 28.84 -11.82
C ASN A 114 -0.24 27.68 -12.11
N GLU A 115 -0.14 26.68 -11.22
CA GLU A 115 0.81 25.58 -11.43
C GLU A 115 0.43 24.68 -12.61
N PHE A 116 -0.84 24.59 -13.04
CA PHE A 116 -1.20 23.84 -14.25
C PHE A 116 -0.39 24.32 -15.47
N GLU A 117 -0.30 25.64 -15.65
CA GLU A 117 0.46 26.25 -16.74
C GLU A 117 1.96 26.02 -16.57
N LYS A 118 2.48 26.15 -15.34
CA LYS A 118 3.92 25.99 -15.06
C LYS A 118 4.44 24.58 -15.32
N VAL A 119 3.61 23.57 -15.09
CA VAL A 119 4.02 22.16 -15.19
C VAL A 119 3.43 21.44 -16.41
N GLY A 120 2.62 22.15 -17.21
CA GLY A 120 2.08 21.66 -18.48
C GLY A 120 0.97 20.62 -18.32
N PHE A 121 0.10 20.75 -17.31
CA PHE A 121 -1.12 19.95 -17.20
C PHE A 121 -2.32 20.67 -17.80
N THR A 122 -3.24 19.89 -18.36
CA THR A 122 -4.49 20.41 -18.92
C THR A 122 -5.57 20.42 -17.84
N PRO A 123 -6.15 21.59 -17.49
CA PRO A 123 -7.26 21.64 -16.55
C PRO A 123 -8.53 21.05 -17.19
N ARG A 124 -9.22 20.20 -16.43
CA ARG A 124 -10.54 19.66 -16.77
C ARG A 124 -11.57 20.28 -15.84
N SER A 125 -12.60 20.92 -16.38
CA SER A 125 -13.69 21.46 -15.56
C SER A 125 -14.35 20.36 -14.72
N SER A 126 -14.61 20.68 -13.46
CA SER A 126 -15.38 19.86 -12.54
C SER A 126 -16.88 20.12 -12.70
N GLU A 127 -17.72 19.18 -12.27
CA GLU A 127 -19.19 19.24 -12.43
C GLU A 127 -19.90 19.76 -11.17
N LEU A 128 -19.40 19.43 -9.98
CA LEU A 128 -20.03 19.74 -8.69
C LEU A 128 -19.21 20.71 -7.82
N ILE A 129 -17.96 20.97 -8.20
CA ILE A 129 -17.05 21.90 -7.50
C ILE A 129 -16.37 22.85 -8.49
N ARG A 130 -15.74 23.91 -7.97
CA ARG A 130 -15.05 24.93 -8.78
C ARG A 130 -13.60 24.57 -9.16
N PRO A 131 -12.76 23.97 -8.29
CA PRO A 131 -11.41 23.58 -8.67
C PRO A 131 -11.41 22.56 -9.82
N PRO A 132 -10.57 22.74 -10.85
CA PRO A 132 -10.49 21.80 -11.97
C PRO A 132 -9.75 20.52 -11.58
N GLY A 133 -10.03 19.42 -12.30
CA GLY A 133 -9.22 18.21 -12.27
C GLY A 133 -8.05 18.25 -13.25
N VAL A 134 -7.15 17.27 -13.14
CA VAL A 134 -6.05 17.08 -14.10
C VAL A 134 -6.50 16.13 -15.19
N MET A 135 -6.60 16.62 -16.44
CA MET A 135 -7.10 15.82 -17.57
C MET A 135 -6.29 14.53 -17.78
N GLU A 136 -4.97 14.61 -17.61
CA GLU A 136 -4.03 13.52 -17.81
C GLU A 136 -4.13 12.43 -16.71
N SER A 137 -4.78 12.74 -15.59
CA SER A 137 -4.94 11.78 -14.50
C SER A 137 -5.95 10.68 -14.85
N PRO A 138 -5.63 9.40 -14.57
CA PRO A 138 -6.57 8.30 -14.77
C PRO A 138 -7.88 8.44 -13.98
N VAL A 139 -7.81 9.03 -12.78
CA VAL A 139 -8.93 9.17 -11.85
C VAL A 139 -8.87 10.52 -11.13
N CYS A 140 -9.97 11.26 -11.15
CA CYS A 140 -10.16 12.49 -10.38
C CYS A 140 -11.35 12.36 -9.42
N PHE A 141 -11.19 12.84 -8.20
CA PHE A 141 -12.23 12.90 -7.18
C PHE A 141 -12.61 14.36 -6.94
N GLU A 142 -13.88 14.70 -7.17
CA GLU A 142 -14.43 15.98 -6.76
C GLU A 142 -14.90 15.88 -5.32
N CYS A 143 -14.37 16.75 -4.45
CA CYS A 143 -14.62 16.66 -3.02
C CYS A 143 -15.10 18.00 -2.45
N ARG A 144 -16.04 17.91 -1.51
CA ARG A 144 -16.30 18.98 -0.52
C ARG A 144 -15.39 18.77 0.68
N VAL A 145 -14.86 19.87 1.21
CA VAL A 145 -14.09 19.86 2.46
C VAL A 145 -15.06 20.07 3.63
N ASP A 146 -15.18 19.07 4.50
CA ASP A 146 -16.09 19.13 5.66
C ASP A 146 -15.40 19.68 6.92
N GLU A 147 -14.11 19.37 7.10
CA GLU A 147 -13.33 19.77 8.27
C GLU A 147 -11.85 19.96 7.91
N VAL A 148 -11.19 20.91 8.58
CA VAL A 148 -9.73 21.04 8.63
C VAL A 148 -9.25 20.97 10.06
N LYS A 149 -8.58 19.88 10.44
CA LYS A 149 -8.09 19.63 11.80
C LYS A 149 -6.58 19.79 11.89
N ALA A 150 -6.11 20.84 12.55
CA ALA A 150 -4.69 21.03 12.84
C ALA A 150 -4.19 20.00 13.87
N LEU A 151 -3.02 19.40 13.61
CA LEU A 151 -2.34 18.48 14.54
C LEU A 151 -1.33 19.18 15.45
N GLY A 152 -1.09 20.46 15.23
CA GLY A 152 -0.17 21.29 15.99
C GLY A 152 0.01 22.67 15.35
N THR A 153 0.75 23.54 16.02
CA THR A 153 0.98 24.94 15.60
C THR A 153 2.39 25.17 15.05
N GLU A 154 3.30 24.23 15.24
CA GLU A 154 4.73 24.37 14.90
C GLU A 154 5.04 24.03 13.44
N GLY A 155 6.21 24.46 12.97
CA GLY A 155 6.71 24.10 11.64
C GLY A 155 6.75 22.58 11.44
N GLY A 156 6.23 22.11 10.31
CA GLY A 156 6.09 20.69 10.02
C GLY A 156 4.79 20.05 10.55
N ALA A 157 4.00 20.73 11.39
CA ALA A 157 2.72 20.19 11.84
C ALA A 157 1.75 19.97 10.66
N GLY A 158 1.11 18.80 10.63
CA GLY A 158 0.10 18.46 9.62
C GLY A 158 -1.26 19.09 9.89
N ASN A 159 -2.06 19.22 8.84
CA ASN A 159 -3.44 19.72 8.89
C ASN A 159 -4.33 18.74 8.15
N LEU A 160 -5.10 17.92 8.87
CA LEU A 160 -5.97 16.92 8.26
C LEU A 160 -7.14 17.62 7.55
N ILE A 161 -7.22 17.49 6.24
CA ILE A 161 -8.33 18.01 5.42
C ILE A 161 -9.27 16.85 5.10
N PHE A 162 -10.45 16.86 5.70
CA PHE A 162 -11.48 15.83 5.50
C PHE A 162 -12.28 16.12 4.25
N CYS A 163 -12.16 15.25 3.25
CA CYS A 163 -12.71 15.43 1.92
C CYS A 163 -13.80 14.38 1.67
N THR A 164 -15.06 14.78 1.72
CA THR A 164 -16.17 13.93 1.26
C THR A 164 -16.21 13.96 -0.26
N VAL A 165 -16.06 12.79 -0.87
CA VAL A 165 -16.10 12.59 -2.32
C VAL A 165 -17.55 12.73 -2.79
N LEU A 166 -17.79 13.69 -3.67
CA LEU A 166 -19.08 13.94 -4.29
C LEU A 166 -19.22 13.18 -5.62
N GLN A 167 -18.16 13.19 -6.43
CA GLN A 167 -18.14 12.58 -7.76
C GLN A 167 -16.76 12.03 -8.10
N ILE A 168 -16.75 10.91 -8.83
CA ILE A 168 -15.53 10.24 -9.28
C ILE A 168 -15.53 10.21 -10.80
N HIS A 169 -14.46 10.71 -11.39
CA HIS A 169 -14.22 10.69 -12.83
C HIS A 169 -13.12 9.69 -13.14
N VAL A 170 -13.40 8.76 -14.02
CA VAL A 170 -12.46 7.70 -14.43
C VAL A 170 -12.33 7.71 -15.94
N GLN A 171 -11.10 7.77 -16.46
CA GLN A 171 -10.92 7.58 -17.90
C GLN A 171 -11.23 6.13 -18.29
N LYS A 172 -12.13 5.95 -19.25
CA LYS A 172 -12.67 4.64 -19.66
C LYS A 172 -11.58 3.63 -20.08
N SER A 173 -10.44 4.10 -20.58
CA SER A 173 -9.29 3.27 -20.97
C SER A 173 -8.68 2.46 -19.81
N PHE A 174 -8.84 2.92 -18.56
CA PHE A 174 -8.39 2.22 -17.36
C PHE A 174 -9.47 1.36 -16.70
N MET A 175 -10.68 1.33 -17.26
CA MET A 175 -11.75 0.46 -16.79
C MET A 175 -11.69 -0.91 -17.46
N ARG A 176 -12.16 -1.91 -16.73
CA ARG A 176 -12.46 -3.25 -17.21
C ARG A 176 -13.90 -3.33 -17.68
N ASP A 177 -14.22 -4.37 -18.44
CA ASP A 177 -15.57 -4.61 -18.97
C ASP A 177 -16.61 -4.83 -17.85
N ASP A 178 -16.18 -5.26 -16.67
CA ASP A 178 -17.03 -5.44 -15.48
C ASP A 178 -17.30 -4.12 -14.70
N GLY A 179 -16.83 -2.99 -15.21
CA GLY A 179 -16.99 -1.67 -14.58
C GLY A 179 -15.99 -1.37 -13.47
N THR A 180 -15.04 -2.27 -13.18
CA THR A 180 -13.98 -2.03 -12.20
C THR A 180 -12.74 -1.38 -12.82
N LEU A 181 -11.88 -0.79 -11.99
CA LEU A 181 -10.58 -0.28 -12.42
C LEU A 181 -9.60 -1.42 -12.68
N ASP A 182 -8.76 -1.28 -13.70
CA ASP A 182 -7.62 -2.16 -13.92
C ASP A 182 -6.37 -1.62 -13.21
N PRO A 183 -6.01 -2.13 -12.02
CA PRO A 183 -4.90 -1.59 -11.24
C PRO A 183 -3.54 -1.73 -11.94
N VAL A 184 -3.39 -2.69 -12.86
CA VAL A 184 -2.16 -2.85 -13.64
C VAL A 184 -2.04 -1.74 -14.70
N LYS A 185 -3.16 -1.36 -15.34
CA LYS A 185 -3.16 -0.29 -16.34
C LYS A 185 -3.06 1.10 -15.72
N LEU A 186 -3.60 1.30 -14.51
CA LEU A 186 -3.54 2.59 -13.81
C LEU A 186 -2.09 3.06 -13.62
N ASP A 187 -1.18 2.10 -13.41
CA ASP A 187 0.26 2.33 -13.31
C ASP A 187 0.61 3.46 -12.33
N LEU A 188 -0.03 3.45 -11.15
CA LEU A 188 0.09 4.51 -10.17
C LEU A 188 1.48 4.52 -9.55
N VAL A 189 1.88 5.69 -9.04
CA VAL A 189 3.11 5.83 -8.26
C VAL A 189 2.82 6.07 -6.78
N GLY A 190 3.66 5.49 -5.93
CA GLY A 190 3.72 5.78 -4.51
C GLY A 190 5.00 6.52 -4.15
N ARG A 191 4.90 7.52 -3.27
CA ARG A 191 6.06 8.24 -2.73
C ARG A 191 6.73 7.40 -1.65
N MET A 192 8.06 7.27 -1.73
CA MET A 192 8.89 6.59 -0.73
C MET A 192 9.61 7.62 0.16
N GLY A 193 10.64 7.21 0.90
CA GLY A 193 11.56 8.12 1.59
C GLY A 193 12.41 8.90 0.59
N GLU A 194 12.82 10.12 0.97
CA GLU A 194 13.64 11.00 0.11
C GLU A 194 12.96 11.20 -1.26
N ASP A 195 13.72 11.17 -2.35
CA ASP A 195 13.22 11.39 -3.72
C ASP A 195 12.78 10.11 -4.44
N TRP A 196 12.71 9.00 -3.72
CA TRP A 196 12.33 7.71 -4.29
C TRP A 196 10.82 7.63 -4.53
N TYR A 197 10.47 7.00 -5.65
CA TYR A 197 9.10 6.61 -5.99
C TYR A 197 9.09 5.12 -6.33
N CYS A 198 7.98 4.44 -6.01
CA CYS A 198 7.71 3.11 -6.52
C CYS A 198 6.56 3.15 -7.52
N GLN A 199 6.66 2.35 -8.57
CA GLN A 199 5.59 2.12 -9.52
C GLN A 199 4.76 0.92 -9.06
N THR A 200 3.44 1.05 -9.09
CA THR A 200 2.48 -0.02 -8.77
C THR A 200 1.90 -0.55 -10.07
N GLY A 201 2.59 -1.54 -10.64
CA GLY A 201 2.28 -2.08 -11.96
C GLY A 201 2.57 -3.58 -12.05
N SER A 202 2.61 -4.12 -13.27
CA SER A 202 2.71 -5.57 -13.52
C SER A 202 3.93 -6.24 -12.89
N THR A 203 5.03 -5.53 -12.70
CA THR A 203 6.30 -6.07 -12.17
C THR A 203 6.39 -6.02 -10.65
N SER A 204 5.61 -5.18 -9.97
CA SER A 204 5.66 -4.97 -8.52
C SER A 204 4.45 -5.54 -7.77
N MET A 205 3.38 -5.89 -8.49
CA MET A 205 2.16 -6.43 -7.90
C MET A 205 2.16 -7.96 -7.87
N PHE A 206 1.78 -8.53 -6.73
CA PHE A 206 1.48 -9.95 -6.58
C PHE A 206 0.11 -10.12 -5.92
N ARG A 207 -0.58 -11.22 -6.25
CA ARG A 207 -1.89 -11.51 -5.66
C ARG A 207 -1.72 -12.30 -4.38
N VAL A 208 -2.33 -11.79 -3.31
CA VAL A 208 -2.61 -12.56 -2.11
C VAL A 208 -4.12 -12.78 -2.10
N PRO A 209 -4.61 -14.03 -2.28
CA PRO A 209 -6.02 -14.33 -2.14
C PRO A 209 -6.48 -13.86 -0.77
N LYS A 210 -7.58 -13.09 -0.69
CA LYS A 210 -8.21 -12.82 0.60
C LYS A 210 -8.55 -14.16 1.24
N PRO A 211 -8.37 -14.34 2.57
CA PRO A 211 -9.05 -15.42 3.27
C PRO A 211 -10.51 -15.36 2.85
N GLY A 212 -11.05 -16.46 2.32
CA GLY A 212 -12.45 -16.49 1.89
C GLY A 212 -13.39 -16.23 3.06
N MET A 213 -14.70 -16.31 2.83
CA MET A 213 -15.67 -16.39 3.95
C MET A 213 -15.34 -17.54 4.92
N VAL A 214 -14.57 -18.53 4.46
CA VAL A 214 -14.13 -19.67 5.26
C VAL A 214 -12.83 -19.31 6.00
N THR A 215 -12.91 -19.31 7.33
CA THR A 215 -11.79 -19.11 8.24
C THR A 215 -10.75 -20.22 8.06
N GLY A 216 -9.49 -19.84 7.84
CA GLY A 216 -8.37 -20.78 7.83
C GLY A 216 -8.04 -21.28 9.24
N ILE A 217 -7.28 -22.36 9.34
CA ILE A 217 -6.84 -22.97 10.61
C ILE A 217 -5.90 -22.09 11.43
N GLY A 218 -5.32 -21.04 10.83
CA GLY A 218 -4.32 -20.20 11.48
C GLY A 218 -2.95 -20.88 11.59
N VAL A 219 -1.91 -20.10 11.92
CA VAL A 219 -0.55 -20.64 12.13
C VAL A 219 -0.50 -21.47 13.42
N ASP A 220 -1.34 -21.12 14.40
CA ASP A 220 -1.49 -21.82 15.67
C ASP A 220 -2.23 -23.15 15.56
N GLY A 221 -3.06 -23.33 14.52
CA GLY A 221 -3.67 -24.62 14.19
C GLY A 221 -2.75 -25.59 13.42
N LEU A 222 -1.53 -25.18 13.06
CA LEU A 222 -0.55 -26.07 12.44
C LEU A 222 0.11 -26.99 13.50
N PRO A 223 0.44 -28.24 13.16
CA PRO A 223 1.25 -29.11 14.02
C PRO A 223 2.54 -28.41 14.49
N GLU A 224 2.91 -28.61 15.75
CA GLU A 224 4.03 -27.92 16.40
C GLU A 224 5.33 -27.98 15.58
N ALA A 225 5.61 -29.16 15.05
CA ALA A 225 6.81 -29.43 14.28
C ALA A 225 6.87 -28.68 12.94
N ILE A 226 5.72 -28.32 12.37
CA ILE A 226 5.59 -27.48 11.18
C ILE A 226 5.65 -26.00 11.57
N ARG A 227 4.89 -25.62 12.62
CA ARG A 227 4.83 -24.26 13.15
C ARG A 227 6.21 -23.72 13.55
N PHE A 228 7.05 -24.56 14.14
CA PHE A 228 8.40 -24.22 14.55
C PHE A 228 9.49 -24.72 13.59
N SER A 229 9.13 -24.98 12.33
CA SER A 229 10.09 -25.35 11.30
C SER A 229 11.23 -24.32 11.18
N GLU A 230 12.47 -24.81 11.11
CA GLU A 230 13.64 -23.97 10.87
C GLU A 230 13.79 -23.53 9.41
N TRP A 231 13.05 -24.16 8.49
CA TRP A 231 13.18 -23.96 7.05
C TRP A 231 12.05 -23.11 6.45
N LEU A 232 10.92 -22.97 7.16
CA LEU A 232 9.80 -22.13 6.77
C LEU A 232 9.89 -20.74 7.43
N THR A 233 9.60 -19.70 6.66
CA THR A 233 9.45 -18.33 7.16
C THR A 233 8.00 -18.07 7.59
N GLY A 234 7.75 -16.91 8.22
CA GLY A 234 6.39 -16.50 8.56
C GLY A 234 5.45 -16.43 7.35
N ASN A 235 5.98 -16.15 6.15
CA ASN A 235 5.19 -16.11 4.92
C ASN A 235 4.72 -17.50 4.48
N GLU A 236 5.58 -18.52 4.55
CA GLU A 236 5.16 -19.89 4.23
C GLU A 236 4.16 -20.41 5.25
N LEU A 237 4.39 -20.16 6.55
CA LEU A 237 3.46 -20.55 7.60
C LEU A 237 2.11 -19.84 7.45
N GLY A 238 2.11 -18.53 7.13
CA GLY A 238 0.88 -17.77 6.86
C GLY A 238 0.09 -18.32 5.67
N LYS A 239 0.77 -18.77 4.61
CA LYS A 239 0.13 -19.45 3.48
C LYS A 239 -0.54 -20.76 3.90
N LEU A 240 0.11 -21.57 4.73
CA LEU A 240 -0.47 -22.82 5.25
C LEU A 240 -1.62 -22.56 6.22
N GLY A 241 -1.56 -21.49 7.01
CA GLY A 241 -2.65 -21.09 7.91
C GLY A 241 -3.96 -20.74 7.19
N HIS A 242 -3.93 -20.50 5.87
CA HIS A 242 -5.13 -20.33 5.05
C HIS A 242 -5.86 -21.64 4.72
N LEU A 243 -5.27 -22.81 4.99
CA LEU A 243 -5.98 -24.09 4.85
C LEU A 243 -7.20 -24.10 5.77
N THR A 244 -8.34 -24.62 5.31
CA THR A 244 -9.58 -24.63 6.10
C THR A 244 -9.66 -25.83 7.06
N ARG A 245 -8.87 -26.87 6.78
CA ARG A 245 -8.69 -28.06 7.60
C ARG A 245 -7.34 -28.70 7.30
N LEU A 246 -6.83 -29.46 8.26
CA LEU A 246 -5.69 -30.34 8.03
C LEU A 246 -6.13 -31.59 7.24
N PRO A 247 -5.21 -32.24 6.50
CA PRO A 247 -5.46 -33.52 5.87
C PRO A 247 -5.92 -34.57 6.89
N ASP A 248 -6.82 -35.45 6.48
CA ASP A 248 -7.26 -36.58 7.29
C ASP A 248 -6.27 -37.76 7.22
N ALA A 249 -6.52 -38.79 8.04
CA ALA A 249 -5.66 -39.96 8.11
C ALA A 249 -5.54 -40.71 6.77
N THR A 250 -6.59 -40.70 5.93
CA THR A 250 -6.59 -41.35 4.62
C THR A 250 -5.65 -40.62 3.66
N ALA A 251 -5.70 -39.29 3.62
CA ALA A 251 -4.79 -38.48 2.82
C ALA A 251 -3.32 -38.67 3.25
N LEU A 252 -3.07 -38.70 4.56
CA LEU A 252 -1.71 -38.92 5.09
C LEU A 252 -1.18 -40.33 4.76
N GLN A 253 -2.02 -41.36 4.82
CA GLN A 253 -1.61 -42.71 4.43
C GLN A 253 -1.24 -42.79 2.94
N ALA A 254 -2.09 -42.23 2.07
CA ALA A 254 -1.79 -42.16 0.63
C ALA A 254 -0.48 -41.40 0.35
N ARG A 255 -0.21 -40.34 1.11
CA ARG A 255 1.02 -39.57 0.98
C ARG A 255 2.26 -40.37 1.41
N ARG A 256 2.18 -41.18 2.48
CA ARG A 256 3.26 -42.09 2.91
C ARG A 256 3.61 -43.13 1.84
N GLU A 257 2.63 -43.62 1.11
CA GLU A 257 2.82 -44.60 0.04
C GLU A 257 3.29 -43.98 -1.28
N SER A 258 3.28 -42.64 -1.38
CA SER A 258 3.68 -41.95 -2.59
C SER A 258 5.16 -42.19 -2.95
N LYS A 259 5.44 -42.36 -4.25
CA LYS A 259 6.80 -42.49 -4.77
C LYS A 259 7.71 -41.32 -4.37
N GLN A 260 7.13 -40.13 -4.17
CA GLN A 260 7.87 -38.93 -3.77
C GLN A 260 8.40 -39.07 -2.34
N PHE A 261 7.54 -39.45 -1.39
CA PHE A 261 7.94 -39.65 0.00
C PHE A 261 8.94 -40.82 0.13
N GLN A 262 8.63 -41.97 -0.47
CA GLN A 262 9.49 -43.16 -0.41
C GLN A 262 10.90 -42.90 -0.97
N LYS A 263 11.02 -42.09 -2.03
CA LYS A 263 12.33 -41.69 -2.57
C LYS A 263 13.16 -40.87 -1.58
N ILE A 264 12.55 -39.93 -0.87
CA ILE A 264 13.24 -39.11 0.13
C ILE A 264 13.65 -39.99 1.30
N TRP A 265 12.72 -40.82 1.79
CA TRP A 265 12.94 -41.71 2.93
C TRP A 265 14.08 -42.72 2.70
N ASN A 266 14.12 -43.33 1.52
CA ASN A 266 15.18 -44.29 1.16
C ASN A 266 16.53 -43.60 0.92
N ARG A 267 16.56 -42.36 0.43
CA ARG A 267 17.80 -41.62 0.17
C ARG A 267 18.56 -41.29 1.46
N VAL A 268 17.83 -41.01 2.54
CA VAL A 268 18.40 -40.66 3.84
C VAL A 268 18.62 -41.87 4.75
N ASP A 269 18.49 -43.09 4.21
CA ASP A 269 18.67 -44.36 4.93
C ASP A 269 17.89 -44.44 6.25
N GLY A 270 16.67 -43.89 6.25
CA GLY A 270 15.83 -43.83 7.46
C GLY A 270 16.25 -42.81 8.53
N ASN A 271 17.25 -41.97 8.27
CA ASN A 271 17.63 -40.88 9.17
C ASN A 271 16.52 -39.82 9.20
N ARG A 272 15.74 -39.83 10.29
CA ARG A 272 14.59 -38.93 10.49
C ARG A 272 14.95 -37.45 10.42
N GLN A 273 16.11 -37.03 10.93
CA GLN A 273 16.49 -35.62 10.94
C GLN A 273 16.79 -35.12 9.52
N GLN A 274 17.51 -35.92 8.73
CA GLN A 274 17.79 -35.59 7.32
C GLN A 274 16.53 -35.68 6.46
N ALA A 275 15.65 -36.67 6.72
CA ALA A 275 14.34 -36.76 6.08
C ALA A 275 13.53 -35.48 6.29
N ARG A 276 13.44 -35.02 7.56
CA ARG A 276 12.72 -33.82 7.93
C ARG A 276 13.27 -32.58 7.22
N GLU A 277 14.59 -32.42 7.18
CA GLU A 277 15.21 -31.32 6.45
C GLU A 277 14.83 -31.30 4.95
N GLU A 278 14.97 -32.44 4.25
CA GLU A 278 14.63 -32.54 2.83
C GLU A 278 13.13 -32.29 2.59
N ILE A 279 12.28 -32.81 3.47
CA ILE A 279 10.83 -32.67 3.37
C ILE A 279 10.38 -31.22 3.58
N HIS A 280 10.92 -30.51 4.57
CA HIS A 280 10.57 -29.12 4.78
C HIS A 280 11.11 -28.20 3.67
N LYS A 281 12.29 -28.51 3.09
CA LYS A 281 12.80 -27.81 1.90
C LYS A 281 11.92 -28.05 0.67
N LEU A 282 11.43 -29.27 0.49
CA LEU A 282 10.47 -29.59 -0.57
C LEU A 282 9.13 -28.90 -0.34
N ALA A 283 8.61 -28.92 0.89
CA ALA A 283 7.38 -28.24 1.26
C ALA A 283 7.47 -26.73 0.99
N LYS A 284 8.60 -26.08 1.29
CA LYS A 284 8.85 -24.68 0.90
C LYS A 284 8.69 -24.46 -0.60
N THR A 285 9.21 -25.38 -1.42
CA THR A 285 9.08 -25.32 -2.89
C THR A 285 7.62 -25.49 -3.33
N LEU A 286 6.89 -26.44 -2.73
CA LEU A 286 5.47 -26.69 -3.01
C LEU A 286 4.60 -25.48 -2.64
N ILE A 287 4.85 -24.87 -1.48
CA ILE A 287 4.17 -23.63 -1.03
C ILE A 287 4.46 -22.47 -2.00
N GLY A 288 5.69 -22.37 -2.52
CA GLY A 288 6.06 -21.41 -3.55
C GLY A 288 5.23 -21.55 -4.83
N LYS A 289 4.85 -22.78 -5.19
CA LYS A 289 4.01 -23.12 -6.35
C LYS A 289 2.50 -23.06 -6.06
N GLY A 290 2.08 -22.72 -4.83
CA GLY A 290 0.67 -22.70 -4.42
C GLY A 290 0.09 -24.08 -4.08
N GLN A 291 0.91 -25.13 -4.02
CA GLN A 291 0.47 -26.50 -3.73
C GLN A 291 0.43 -26.74 -2.20
N LEU A 292 -0.48 -26.04 -1.51
CA LEU A 292 -0.53 -26.00 -0.05
C LEU A 292 -0.90 -27.34 0.59
N ILE A 293 -1.85 -28.08 -0.02
CA ILE A 293 -2.28 -29.41 0.45
C ILE A 293 -1.12 -30.42 0.34
N ASP A 294 -0.46 -30.47 -0.81
CA ASP A 294 0.73 -31.32 -1.01
C ASP A 294 1.85 -31.01 -0.01
N ALA A 295 2.04 -29.72 0.32
CA ALA A 295 3.07 -29.27 1.25
C ALA A 295 2.75 -29.67 2.69
N ILE A 296 1.51 -29.49 3.14
CA ILE A 296 1.14 -29.85 4.51
C ILE A 296 1.12 -31.38 4.68
N GLU A 297 0.62 -32.13 3.70
CA GLU A 297 0.58 -33.59 3.74
C GLU A 297 1.99 -34.16 3.83
N ILE A 298 2.92 -33.70 3.00
CA ILE A 298 4.28 -34.25 2.99
C ILE A 298 5.04 -33.99 4.30
N MET A 299 4.79 -32.85 4.94
CA MET A 299 5.38 -32.56 6.25
C MET A 299 4.73 -33.39 7.35
N MET A 300 3.39 -33.49 7.38
CA MET A 300 2.66 -34.23 8.42
C MET A 300 2.93 -35.73 8.42
N VAL A 301 3.32 -36.32 7.27
CA VAL A 301 3.70 -37.75 7.24
C VAL A 301 5.11 -38.02 7.75
N SER A 302 5.94 -36.97 7.88
CA SER A 302 7.32 -37.05 8.36
C SER A 302 7.48 -36.82 9.85
N GLU A 303 6.40 -36.40 10.51
CA GLU A 303 6.26 -36.30 11.96
C GLU A 303 5.71 -37.62 12.53
#